data_AF-A0AAV8D3D6-F1
#
_entry.id   AF-A0AAV8D3D6-F1
#
_cell.length_a   1.000
_cell.length_b   1.000
_cell.length_c   1.000
_cell.angle_alpha   90.00
_cell.angle_beta   90.00
_cell.angle_gamma   90.00
#
_symmetry.space_group_name_H-M   'P 1'
#
loop_
_entity.id
_entity.type
_entity.pdbx_description
1 polymer ?
#
loop_
_entity_poly.entity_id
_entity_poly.type
_entity_poly.pdbx_seq_one_letter_code
_entity_poly.pdbx_strand_id
1 'polypeptide(L)'
;MPRASPATGGRRSTVVILLCAALVFSISVLSIQSSFFARVSRSDQRDSEDIRILYDFQSNVQQCVAKRGLGLTADITDHCNLVLKFPEGTNSTWYNAQFKIFEPLEYKYNVCEAVLLWEQYRNMTTVLTRECLDVRPDGWFDYAAKRIAQLGSDKCYNQSLCEELLHPILPAKAPFHPRQFGTCAVVGNSGNLLKTEFGEEIDAHDAVFRDNEAPVNEKYAKHVGSKETFDWLLEGVHATWVKY
;
A
#
# COMPACT_ATOMS: atom_id res chain seq x y z
N MET A 1 -28.25 14.84 90.55
CA MET A 1 -28.37 13.50 89.93
C MET A 1 -29.77 13.43 89.30
N PRO A 2 -29.87 13.28 87.97
CA PRO A 2 -29.80 11.95 87.36
C PRO A 2 -28.79 11.84 86.20
N ARG A 3 -28.53 10.58 85.85
CA ARG A 3 -27.46 10.03 85.01
C ARG A 3 -27.79 10.22 83.53
N ALA A 4 -26.82 10.71 82.75
CA ALA A 4 -26.88 10.64 81.30
C ALA A 4 -26.78 9.18 80.83
N SER A 5 -27.73 8.74 80.00
CA SER A 5 -27.69 7.48 79.27
C SER A 5 -26.77 7.61 78.04
N PRO A 6 -25.91 6.63 77.71
CA PRO A 6 -25.09 6.70 76.51
C PRO A 6 -25.92 6.34 75.27
N ALA A 7 -25.77 7.12 74.21
CA ALA A 7 -26.38 6.87 72.91
C ALA A 7 -25.77 5.62 72.25
N THR A 8 -26.47 4.49 72.30
CA THR A 8 -26.15 3.28 71.52
C THR A 8 -26.81 3.37 70.14
N GLY A 9 -26.30 4.23 69.25
CA GLY A 9 -26.89 4.46 67.93
C GLY A 9 -25.96 4.35 66.72
N GLY A 10 -24.63 4.29 66.89
CA GLY A 10 -23.69 4.42 65.76
C GLY A 10 -23.22 3.11 65.11
N ARG A 11 -23.10 2.02 65.87
CA ARG A 11 -22.28 0.86 65.45
C ARG A 11 -22.97 -0.06 64.42
N ARG A 12 -24.30 -0.18 64.46
CA ARG A 12 -25.08 -1.03 63.54
C ARG A 12 -25.18 -0.41 62.14
N SER A 13 -25.26 0.93 62.07
CA SER A 13 -25.33 1.68 60.82
C SER A 13 -24.02 1.62 60.04
N THR A 14 -22.86 1.73 60.72
CA THR A 14 -21.55 1.67 60.05
C THR A 14 -21.25 0.30 59.45
N VAL A 15 -21.65 -0.79 60.13
CA VAL A 15 -21.46 -2.16 59.62
C VAL A 15 -22.28 -2.41 58.35
N VAL A 16 -23.52 -1.93 58.30
CA VAL A 16 -24.37 -2.02 57.10
C VAL A 16 -23.76 -1.22 55.95
N ILE A 17 -23.28 -0.01 56.20
CA ILE A 17 -22.62 0.82 55.18
C ILE A 17 -21.36 0.15 54.64
N LEU A 18 -20.53 -0.45 55.49
CA LEU A 18 -19.32 -1.16 55.08
C LEU A 18 -19.63 -2.42 54.27
N LEU A 19 -20.67 -3.18 54.62
CA LEU A 19 -21.13 -4.34 53.85
C LEU A 19 -21.68 -3.94 52.49
N CYS A 20 -22.47 -2.85 52.43
CA CYS A 20 -22.94 -2.29 51.16
C CYS A 20 -21.78 -1.79 50.30
N ALA A 21 -20.81 -1.08 50.88
CA ALA A 21 -19.62 -0.62 50.18
C ALA A 21 -18.78 -1.79 49.65
N ALA A 22 -18.61 -2.86 50.45
CA ALA A 22 -17.91 -4.08 50.04
C ALA A 22 -18.65 -4.79 48.89
N LEU A 23 -19.97 -4.93 48.96
CA LEU A 23 -20.77 -5.51 47.89
C LEU A 23 -20.69 -4.69 46.60
N VAL A 24 -20.83 -3.37 46.70
CA VAL A 24 -20.70 -2.47 45.54
C VAL A 24 -19.29 -2.58 44.96
N PHE A 25 -18.25 -2.60 45.79
CA PHE A 25 -16.87 -2.77 45.33
C PHE A 25 -16.66 -4.12 44.65
N SER A 26 -17.16 -5.22 45.24
CA SER A 26 -17.09 -6.56 44.63
C SER A 26 -17.84 -6.63 43.31
N ILE A 27 -19.04 -6.04 43.21
CA ILE A 27 -19.82 -5.98 41.96
C ILE A 27 -19.08 -5.13 40.91
N SER A 28 -18.47 -4.01 41.33
CA SER A 28 -17.64 -3.16 40.47
C SER A 28 -16.46 -3.94 39.88
N VAL A 29 -15.73 -4.66 40.74
CA VAL A 29 -14.57 -5.46 40.33
C VAL A 29 -14.98 -6.58 39.37
N LEU A 30 -16.05 -7.32 39.67
CA LEU A 30 -16.56 -8.39 38.80
C LEU A 30 -17.05 -7.84 37.45
N SER A 31 -17.66 -6.66 37.43
CA SER A 31 -18.11 -5.99 36.20
C SER A 31 -16.93 -5.54 35.33
N ILE A 32 -15.86 -5.01 35.95
CA ILE A 32 -14.62 -4.63 35.25
C ILE A 32 -13.91 -5.87 34.70
N GLN A 33 -13.77 -6.94 35.51
CA GLN A 33 -13.13 -8.18 35.08
C GLN A 33 -13.89 -8.84 33.93
N SER A 34 -15.21 -9.00 34.02
CA SER A 34 -16.02 -9.57 32.94
C SER A 34 -15.95 -8.75 31.65
N SER A 35 -15.99 -7.42 31.75
CA SER A 35 -15.81 -6.52 30.60
C SER A 35 -14.42 -6.63 29.97
N PHE A 36 -13.38 -6.78 30.79
CA PHE A 36 -12.00 -6.98 30.31
C PHE A 36 -11.85 -8.33 29.60
N PHE A 37 -12.33 -9.43 30.20
CA PHE A 37 -12.30 -10.75 29.58
C PHE A 37 -13.10 -10.82 28.28
N ALA A 38 -14.27 -10.18 28.22
CA ALA A 38 -15.06 -10.07 27.00
C ALA A 38 -14.32 -9.29 25.90
N ARG A 39 -13.58 -8.23 26.27
CA ARG A 39 -12.75 -7.47 25.33
C ARG A 39 -11.58 -8.29 24.80
N VAL A 40 -10.89 -9.05 25.66
CA VAL A 40 -9.78 -9.94 25.26
C VAL A 40 -10.29 -11.03 24.32
N SER A 41 -11.37 -11.73 24.68
CA SER A 41 -11.94 -12.78 23.82
C SER A 41 -12.38 -12.25 22.44
N ARG A 42 -12.91 -11.03 22.38
CA ARG A 42 -13.26 -10.38 21.11
C ARG A 42 -12.03 -9.97 20.30
N SER A 43 -10.93 -9.58 20.96
CA SER A 43 -9.64 -9.29 20.31
C SER A 43 -9.04 -10.55 19.72
N ASP A 44 -9.00 -11.66 20.47
CA ASP A 44 -8.46 -12.94 20.02
C ASP A 44 -9.25 -13.49 18.81
N GLN A 45 -10.58 -13.34 18.84
CA GLN A 45 -11.43 -13.70 17.70
C GLN A 45 -11.18 -12.78 16.50
N ARG A 46 -10.96 -11.48 16.77
CA ARG A 46 -10.41 -10.44 15.89
C ARG A 46 -9.23 -10.97 15.07
N ASP A 47 -8.16 -11.22 15.82
CA ASP A 47 -6.86 -11.60 15.31
C ASP A 47 -6.92 -12.94 14.57
N SER A 48 -7.72 -13.90 15.07
CA SER A 48 -7.90 -15.18 14.39
C SER A 48 -8.57 -15.06 13.02
N GLU A 49 -9.51 -14.12 12.84
CA GLU A 49 -10.17 -13.88 11.55
C GLU A 49 -9.23 -13.17 10.58
N ASP A 50 -8.52 -12.15 11.05
CA ASP A 50 -7.55 -11.40 10.25
C ASP A 50 -6.40 -12.31 9.77
N ILE A 51 -5.89 -13.20 10.63
CA ILE A 51 -4.88 -14.22 10.28
C ILE A 51 -5.41 -15.15 9.18
N ARG A 52 -6.68 -15.58 9.27
CA ARG A 52 -7.28 -16.45 8.24
C ARG A 52 -7.35 -15.73 6.89
N ILE A 53 -7.79 -14.47 6.88
CA ILE A 53 -7.88 -13.67 5.65
C ILE A 53 -6.50 -13.49 5.01
N LEU A 54 -5.47 -13.20 5.80
CA LEU A 54 -4.10 -13.06 5.32
C LEU A 54 -3.57 -14.37 4.76
N TYR A 55 -3.85 -15.50 5.42
CA TYR A 55 -3.46 -16.82 4.93
C TYR A 55 -4.17 -17.19 3.63
N ASP A 56 -5.47 -16.91 3.50
CA ASP A 56 -6.25 -17.16 2.28
C ASP A 56 -5.71 -16.32 1.11
N PHE A 57 -5.38 -15.05 1.36
CA PHE A 57 -4.73 -14.19 0.37
C PHE A 57 -3.38 -14.77 -0.07
N GLN A 58 -2.50 -15.12 0.88
CA GLN A 58 -1.19 -15.70 0.57
C GLN A 58 -1.31 -17.03 -0.19
N SER A 59 -2.30 -17.86 0.16
CA SER A 59 -2.59 -19.11 -0.53
C SER A 59 -3.02 -18.89 -1.97
N ASN A 60 -3.84 -17.86 -2.23
CA ASN A 60 -4.22 -17.48 -3.59
C ASN A 60 -3.01 -17.00 -4.40
N VAL A 61 -2.11 -16.20 -3.80
CA VAL A 61 -0.84 -15.80 -4.44
C VAL A 61 0.01 -17.02 -4.75
N GLN A 62 0.15 -17.94 -3.81
CA GLN A 62 0.91 -19.18 -4.01
C GLN A 62 0.37 -20.01 -5.17
N GLN A 63 -0.94 -20.22 -5.24
CA GLN A 63 -1.58 -20.94 -6.35
C GLN A 63 -1.39 -20.23 -7.69
N CYS A 64 -1.49 -18.90 -7.71
CA CYS A 64 -1.26 -18.10 -8.91
C CYS A 64 0.19 -18.27 -9.41
N VAL A 65 1.17 -18.13 -8.52
CA VAL A 65 2.60 -18.30 -8.85
C VAL A 65 2.89 -19.72 -9.31
N ALA A 66 2.36 -20.75 -8.65
CA ALA A 66 2.55 -22.13 -9.08
C ALA A 66 1.98 -22.41 -10.48
N LYS A 67 0.84 -21.80 -10.82
CA LYS A 67 0.16 -22.02 -12.11
C LYS A 67 0.71 -21.15 -13.24
N ARG A 68 1.12 -19.92 -12.95
CA ARG A 68 1.43 -18.87 -13.94
C ARG A 68 2.81 -18.22 -13.78
N GLY A 69 3.55 -18.55 -12.73
CA GLY A 69 4.84 -17.95 -12.40
C GLY A 69 6.04 -18.49 -13.19
N LEU A 70 5.81 -19.22 -14.29
CA LEU A 70 6.87 -19.71 -15.19
C LEU A 70 8.01 -20.47 -14.46
N GLY A 71 7.64 -21.29 -13.47
CA GLY A 71 8.57 -22.09 -12.67
C GLY A 71 8.99 -21.46 -11.34
N LEU A 72 8.63 -20.20 -11.08
CA LEU A 72 8.72 -19.61 -9.74
C LEU A 72 7.84 -20.39 -8.75
N THR A 73 8.27 -20.41 -7.50
CA THR A 73 7.44 -20.87 -6.38
C THR A 73 7.25 -19.75 -5.37
N ALA A 74 6.22 -19.89 -4.54
CA ALA A 74 5.93 -18.98 -3.46
C ALA A 74 5.67 -19.79 -2.19
N ASP A 75 6.51 -19.59 -1.18
CA ASP A 75 6.44 -20.34 0.07
C ASP A 75 5.93 -19.44 1.19
N ILE A 76 4.82 -19.82 1.81
CA ILE A 76 4.27 -19.11 2.98
C ILE A 76 5.09 -19.51 4.19
N THR A 77 5.80 -18.55 4.80
CA THR A 77 6.63 -18.82 5.98
C THR A 77 5.91 -18.52 7.29
N ASP A 78 5.01 -17.53 7.28
CA ASP A 78 4.12 -17.21 8.40
C ASP A 78 2.87 -16.44 7.92
N HIS A 79 2.06 -15.91 8.84
CA HIS A 79 0.81 -15.20 8.53
C HIS A 79 0.99 -13.87 7.75
N CYS A 80 2.22 -13.34 7.65
CA CYS A 80 2.54 -12.09 6.97
C CYS A 80 3.58 -12.26 5.87
N ASN A 81 4.40 -13.32 5.92
CA ASN A 81 5.56 -13.46 5.06
C ASN A 81 5.40 -14.59 4.05
N LEU A 82 5.69 -14.23 2.79
CA LEU A 82 5.76 -15.12 1.65
C LEU A 82 7.12 -14.95 0.97
N VAL A 83 7.75 -16.05 0.58
CA VAL A 83 9.05 -16.06 -0.09
C VAL A 83 8.88 -16.54 -1.52
N LEU A 84 9.14 -15.65 -2.49
CA LEU A 84 9.22 -16.02 -3.90
C LEU A 84 10.60 -16.61 -4.19
N LYS A 85 10.63 -17.77 -4.85
CA LYS A 85 11.87 -18.48 -5.17
C LYS A 85 11.95 -18.81 -6.65
N PHE A 86 13.15 -18.71 -7.18
CA PHE A 86 13.47 -19.20 -8.50
C PHE A 86 13.60 -20.73 -8.51
N PRO A 87 13.40 -21.39 -9.67
CA PRO A 87 13.61 -22.83 -9.80
C PRO A 87 14.99 -23.27 -9.31
N GLU A 88 15.07 -24.45 -8.71
CA GLU A 88 16.34 -25.05 -8.31
C GLU A 88 17.31 -25.17 -9.51
N GLY A 89 18.58 -24.87 -9.29
CA GLY A 89 19.60 -24.84 -10.34
C GLY A 89 19.62 -23.57 -11.19
N THR A 90 18.77 -22.58 -10.91
CA THR A 90 18.89 -21.24 -11.49
C THR A 90 20.20 -20.60 -11.02
N ASN A 91 20.97 -20.03 -11.96
CA ASN A 91 22.17 -19.26 -11.65
C ASN A 91 21.88 -17.78 -11.82
N SER A 92 22.18 -16.98 -10.79
CA SER A 92 22.09 -15.52 -10.90
C SER A 92 23.20 -15.01 -11.81
N THR A 93 22.83 -14.40 -12.93
CA THR A 93 23.76 -13.83 -13.91
C THR A 93 23.91 -12.33 -13.75
N TRP A 94 22.99 -11.67 -13.04
CA TRP A 94 23.01 -10.23 -12.85
C TRP A 94 23.84 -9.86 -11.62
N TYR A 95 24.96 -9.18 -11.88
CA TYR A 95 25.88 -8.73 -10.84
C TYR A 95 25.68 -7.25 -10.55
N ASN A 96 25.34 -6.92 -9.30
CA ASN A 96 25.23 -5.55 -8.85
C ASN A 96 26.63 -5.00 -8.52
N ALA A 97 27.14 -4.10 -9.37
CA ALA A 97 28.47 -3.52 -9.20
C ALA A 97 28.62 -2.63 -7.95
N GLN A 98 27.53 -1.99 -7.49
CA GLN A 98 27.54 -1.11 -6.32
C GLN A 98 27.65 -1.91 -5.02
N PHE A 99 26.88 -2.99 -4.89
CA PHE A 99 26.85 -3.82 -3.67
C PHE A 99 27.81 -5.01 -3.72
N LYS A 100 28.41 -5.28 -4.88
CA LYS A 100 29.33 -6.42 -5.14
C LYS A 100 28.70 -7.79 -4.84
N ILE A 101 27.42 -7.92 -5.13
CA ILE A 101 26.65 -9.14 -4.94
C ILE A 101 25.87 -9.46 -6.22
N PHE A 102 25.70 -10.74 -6.49
CA PHE A 102 24.73 -11.20 -7.48
C PHE A 102 23.31 -11.00 -6.94
N GLU A 103 22.35 -10.76 -7.82
CA GLU A 103 20.96 -10.69 -7.42
C GLU A 103 20.52 -11.97 -6.73
N PRO A 104 19.76 -11.87 -5.62
CA PRO A 104 19.29 -13.03 -4.91
C PRO A 104 18.29 -13.82 -5.76
N LEU A 105 18.18 -15.11 -5.48
CA LEU A 105 17.21 -16.01 -6.11
C LEU A 105 15.99 -16.29 -5.20
N GLU A 106 15.92 -15.59 -4.08
CA GLU A 106 14.81 -15.63 -3.15
C GLU A 106 14.45 -14.20 -2.72
N TYR A 107 13.16 -13.88 -2.77
CA TYR A 107 12.63 -12.55 -2.43
C TYR A 107 11.56 -12.69 -1.37
N LYS A 108 11.80 -12.07 -0.20
CA LYS A 108 10.85 -12.05 0.91
C LYS A 108 9.84 -10.92 0.70
N TYR A 109 8.57 -11.25 0.83
CA TYR A 109 7.46 -10.31 0.71
C TYR A 109 6.66 -10.29 2.01
N ASN A 110 6.54 -9.11 2.61
CA ASN A 110 5.74 -8.89 3.82
C ASN A 110 4.37 -8.32 3.44
N VAL A 111 3.37 -9.19 3.41
CA VAL A 111 1.97 -8.85 3.08
C VAL A 111 1.39 -7.87 4.10
N CYS A 112 1.70 -8.03 5.38
CA CYS A 112 1.17 -7.15 6.42
C CYS A 112 1.70 -5.71 6.27
N GLU A 113 2.99 -5.55 5.98
CA GLU A 113 3.58 -4.24 5.67
C GLU A 113 2.97 -3.65 4.39
N ALA A 114 2.77 -4.46 3.35
CA ALA A 114 2.13 -4.01 2.13
C ALA A 114 0.68 -3.53 2.36
N VAL A 115 -0.09 -4.20 3.21
CA VAL A 115 -1.45 -3.79 3.59
C VAL A 115 -1.43 -2.50 4.41
N LEU A 116 -0.52 -2.37 5.37
CA LEU A 116 -0.37 -1.14 6.16
C LEU A 116 0.01 0.05 5.26
N LEU A 117 0.91 -0.17 4.32
CA LEU A 117 1.28 0.82 3.31
C LEU A 117 0.06 1.18 2.45
N TRP A 118 -0.68 0.18 1.97
CA TRP A 118 -1.90 0.41 1.21
C TRP A 118 -2.92 1.27 1.96
N GLU A 119 -3.17 1.01 3.25
CA GLU A 119 -4.08 1.82 4.05
C GLU A 119 -3.64 3.28 4.17
N GLN A 120 -2.33 3.54 4.18
CA GLN A 120 -1.79 4.90 4.20
C GLN A 120 -2.01 5.63 2.86
N TYR A 121 -1.87 4.93 1.73
CA TYR A 121 -1.84 5.55 0.40
C TYR A 121 -3.14 5.39 -0.41
N ARG A 122 -4.08 4.53 0.00
CA ARG A 122 -5.31 4.21 -0.78
C ARG A 122 -6.23 5.40 -1.09
N ASN A 123 -6.12 6.47 -0.31
CA ASN A 123 -6.90 7.69 -0.49
C ASN A 123 -6.07 8.85 -1.07
N MET A 124 -4.82 8.60 -1.46
CA MET A 124 -3.96 9.60 -2.09
C MET A 124 -4.12 9.59 -3.62
N THR A 125 -3.93 10.74 -4.25
CA THR A 125 -3.79 10.82 -5.71
C THR A 125 -2.40 10.35 -6.11
N THR A 126 -2.31 9.45 -7.09
CA THR A 126 -1.04 8.97 -7.65
C THR A 126 -0.47 9.91 -8.71
N VAL A 127 -1.31 10.79 -9.26
CA VAL A 127 -0.91 11.85 -10.18
C VAL A 127 -0.83 13.14 -9.39
N LEU A 128 0.32 13.84 -9.48
CA LEU A 128 0.42 15.18 -8.94
C LEU A 128 -0.51 16.10 -9.73
N THR A 129 -1.30 16.88 -9.01
CA THR A 129 -2.29 17.79 -9.59
C THR A 129 -1.99 19.22 -9.17
N ARG A 130 -2.64 20.18 -9.83
CA ARG A 130 -2.50 21.59 -9.47
C ARG A 130 -2.97 21.88 -8.05
N GLU A 131 -4.11 21.33 -7.64
CA GLU A 131 -4.61 21.45 -6.26
C GLU A 131 -3.59 20.96 -5.21
N CYS A 132 -2.82 19.90 -5.51
CA CYS A 132 -1.76 19.43 -4.61
C CYS A 132 -0.55 20.38 -4.54
N LEU A 133 -0.22 21.04 -5.66
CA LEU A 133 0.86 22.01 -5.72
C LEU A 133 0.53 23.27 -4.90
N ASP A 134 -0.73 23.73 -4.99
CA ASP A 134 -1.19 24.96 -4.33
C ASP A 134 -1.20 24.86 -2.79
N VAL A 135 -1.43 23.67 -2.25
CA VAL A 135 -1.45 23.43 -0.80
C VAL A 135 -0.08 23.02 -0.23
N ARG A 136 0.90 22.70 -1.08
CA ARG A 136 2.23 22.29 -0.65
C ARG A 136 3.08 23.53 -0.31
N PRO A 137 3.69 23.59 0.90
CA PRO A 137 4.68 24.62 1.22
C PRO A 137 5.80 24.64 0.17
N ASP A 138 6.10 25.81 -0.38
CA ASP A 138 7.09 26.01 -1.45
C ASP A 138 6.88 25.19 -2.73
N GLY A 139 5.70 24.60 -2.94
CA GLY A 139 5.41 23.78 -4.14
C GLY A 139 5.71 24.53 -5.44
N TRP A 140 5.34 25.81 -5.49
CA TRP A 140 5.61 26.71 -6.61
C TRP A 140 7.08 27.09 -6.80
N PHE A 141 7.82 27.26 -5.71
CA PHE A 141 9.19 27.74 -5.76
C PHE A 141 10.21 26.61 -5.89
N ASP A 142 9.86 25.38 -5.50
CA ASP A 142 10.72 24.21 -5.61
C ASP A 142 10.31 23.29 -6.76
N TYR A 143 9.11 22.71 -6.70
CA TYR A 143 8.68 21.70 -7.67
C TYR A 143 8.38 22.30 -9.04
N ALA A 144 7.50 23.31 -9.08
CA ALA A 144 7.10 23.96 -10.33
C ALA A 144 8.30 24.59 -11.04
N ALA A 145 9.11 25.36 -10.32
CA ALA A 145 10.33 25.96 -10.85
C ALA A 145 11.28 24.92 -11.46
N LYS A 146 11.54 23.79 -10.79
CA LYS A 146 12.35 22.69 -11.35
C LYS A 146 11.77 22.11 -12.63
N ARG A 147 10.44 21.96 -12.72
CA ARG A 147 9.76 21.40 -13.89
C ARG A 147 9.83 22.33 -15.11
N ILE A 148 9.74 23.64 -14.89
CA ILE A 148 9.77 24.64 -15.98
C ILE A 148 11.17 25.23 -16.24
N ALA A 149 12.18 24.88 -15.43
CA ALA A 149 13.56 25.31 -15.63
C ALA A 149 14.11 24.95 -17.02
N GLN A 150 13.75 23.76 -17.52
CA GLN A 150 14.10 23.32 -18.88
C GLN A 150 13.37 24.13 -19.97
N LEU A 151 12.27 24.79 -19.62
CA LEU A 151 11.47 25.64 -20.50
C LEU A 151 11.90 27.12 -20.45
N GLY A 152 13.02 27.43 -19.78
CA GLY A 152 13.64 28.76 -19.78
C GLY A 152 13.27 29.66 -18.59
N SER A 153 12.62 29.14 -17.55
CA SER A 153 12.33 29.89 -16.31
C SER A 153 12.87 29.13 -15.09
N ASP A 154 13.93 29.63 -14.48
CA ASP A 154 14.57 29.01 -13.31
C ASP A 154 13.76 29.20 -12.02
N LYS A 155 12.82 30.16 -11.99
CA LYS A 155 12.01 30.51 -10.82
C LYS A 155 10.63 31.06 -11.21
N CYS A 156 9.59 30.61 -10.51
CA CYS A 156 8.20 31.09 -10.68
C CYS A 156 7.95 32.46 -10.02
N TYR A 157 8.75 33.48 -10.35
CA TYR A 157 8.52 34.86 -9.88
C TYR A 157 7.29 35.50 -10.53
N ASN A 158 6.99 35.13 -11.78
CA ASN A 158 5.75 35.46 -12.46
C ASN A 158 4.84 34.23 -12.44
N GLN A 159 3.85 34.26 -11.54
CA GLN A 159 2.95 33.12 -11.33
C GLN A 159 2.12 32.81 -12.57
N SER A 160 1.67 33.81 -13.33
CA SER A 160 0.87 33.59 -14.54
C SER A 160 1.65 32.89 -15.65
N LEU A 161 2.92 33.27 -15.85
CA LEU A 161 3.79 32.59 -16.82
C LEU A 161 4.10 31.15 -16.38
N CYS A 162 4.38 30.95 -15.09
CA CYS A 162 4.64 29.62 -14.53
C CYS A 162 3.39 28.72 -14.64
N GLU A 163 2.20 29.28 -14.45
CA GLU A 163 0.93 28.58 -14.65
C GLU A 163 0.70 28.19 -16.11
N GLU A 164 0.97 29.09 -17.06
CA GLU A 164 0.90 28.79 -18.49
C GLU A 164 1.84 27.64 -18.89
N LEU A 165 3.07 27.63 -18.36
CA LEU A 165 4.06 26.58 -18.63
C LEU A 165 3.73 25.25 -17.96
N LEU A 166 3.04 25.26 -16.82
CA LEU A 166 2.66 24.05 -16.09
C LEU A 166 1.35 23.43 -16.56
N HIS A 167 0.42 24.22 -17.09
CA HIS A 167 -0.90 23.76 -17.50
C HIS A 167 -0.89 22.54 -18.44
N PRO A 168 0.04 22.42 -19.41
CA PRO A 168 0.15 21.23 -20.25
C PRO A 168 0.69 19.98 -19.53
N ILE A 169 1.41 20.16 -18.42
CA ILE A 169 2.13 19.08 -17.72
C ILE A 169 1.34 18.57 -16.52
N LEU A 170 0.59 19.46 -15.86
CA LEU A 170 -0.04 19.20 -14.58
C LEU A 170 -1.57 19.32 -14.68
N PRO A 171 -2.33 18.23 -14.49
CA PRO A 171 -3.78 18.32 -14.51
C PRO A 171 -4.29 19.15 -13.33
N ALA A 172 -5.38 19.89 -13.55
CA ALA A 172 -5.96 20.74 -12.51
C ALA A 172 -6.46 19.94 -11.29
N LYS A 173 -7.01 18.75 -11.53
CA LYS A 173 -7.59 17.85 -10.54
C LYS A 173 -7.18 16.40 -10.84
N ALA A 174 -7.38 15.51 -9.86
CA ALA A 174 -7.10 14.09 -10.05
C ALA A 174 -7.83 13.55 -11.30
N PRO A 175 -7.09 13.05 -12.31
CA PRO A 175 -7.69 12.60 -13.57
C PRO A 175 -8.41 11.25 -13.45
N PHE A 176 -8.18 10.54 -12.33
CA PHE A 176 -8.73 9.21 -12.10
C PHE A 176 -9.59 9.19 -10.85
N HIS A 177 -10.62 8.34 -10.87
CA HIS A 177 -11.46 8.06 -9.72
C HIS A 177 -11.29 6.59 -9.30
N PRO A 178 -11.61 6.24 -8.03
CA PRO A 178 -11.45 4.88 -7.54
C PRO A 178 -12.18 3.85 -8.42
N ARG A 179 -11.49 2.76 -8.77
CA ARG A 179 -12.01 1.63 -9.57
C ARG A 179 -12.47 2.00 -10.99
N GLN A 180 -11.84 3.00 -11.61
CA GLN A 180 -12.07 3.34 -13.02
C GLN A 180 -11.73 2.19 -13.99
N PHE A 181 -10.75 1.35 -13.65
CA PHE A 181 -10.36 0.16 -14.42
C PHE A 181 -10.64 -1.09 -13.59
N GLY A 182 -11.26 -2.10 -14.20
CA GLY A 182 -11.58 -3.36 -13.53
C GLY A 182 -10.40 -4.32 -13.50
N THR A 183 -9.65 -4.37 -14.59
CA THR A 183 -8.47 -5.22 -14.78
C THR A 183 -7.31 -4.42 -15.35
N CYS A 184 -6.09 -4.67 -14.85
CA CYS A 184 -4.88 -3.99 -15.30
C CYS A 184 -3.77 -4.99 -15.60
N ALA A 185 -3.06 -4.77 -16.71
CA ALA A 185 -1.78 -5.44 -16.98
C ALA A 185 -0.63 -4.46 -16.75
N VAL A 186 0.40 -4.88 -16.02
CA VAL A 186 1.65 -4.12 -15.84
C VAL A 186 2.76 -4.89 -16.54
N VAL A 187 3.31 -4.32 -17.61
CA VAL A 187 4.24 -5.01 -18.51
C VAL A 187 5.62 -4.36 -18.39
N GLY A 188 6.56 -5.09 -17.79
CA GLY A 188 7.97 -4.67 -17.73
C GLY A 188 8.75 -5.02 -18.99
N ASN A 189 10.05 -4.73 -19.00
CA ASN A 189 10.89 -4.82 -20.21
C ASN A 189 11.79 -6.08 -20.27
N SER A 190 11.47 -7.11 -19.48
CA SER A 190 12.27 -8.33 -19.44
C SER A 190 12.18 -9.11 -20.74
N GLY A 191 13.33 -9.53 -21.28
CA GLY A 191 13.39 -10.41 -22.45
C GLY A 191 12.71 -11.77 -22.25
N ASN A 192 12.39 -12.16 -21.02
CA ASN A 192 11.60 -13.36 -20.74
C ASN A 192 10.19 -13.31 -21.35
N LEU A 193 9.64 -12.11 -21.60
CA LEU A 193 8.34 -11.97 -22.27
C LEU A 193 8.34 -12.57 -23.68
N LEU A 194 9.49 -12.66 -24.35
CA LEU A 194 9.60 -13.25 -25.68
C LEU A 194 9.51 -14.78 -25.70
N LYS A 195 9.47 -15.43 -24.53
CA LYS A 195 9.40 -16.89 -24.42
C LYS A 195 7.97 -17.43 -24.48
N THR A 196 6.96 -16.57 -24.29
CA THR A 196 5.54 -16.93 -24.23
C THR A 196 4.72 -15.88 -24.98
N GLU A 197 3.61 -16.28 -25.59
CA GLU A 197 2.75 -15.37 -26.37
C GLU A 197 1.64 -14.79 -25.49
N PHE A 198 1.98 -13.81 -24.65
CA PHE A 198 1.02 -13.16 -23.74
C PHE A 198 0.19 -12.05 -24.40
N GLY A 199 0.41 -11.75 -25.69
CA GLY A 199 -0.08 -10.51 -26.29
C GLY A 199 -1.58 -10.31 -26.20
N GLU A 200 -2.36 -11.35 -26.55
CA GLU A 200 -3.83 -11.30 -26.45
C GLU A 200 -4.33 -11.19 -25.00
N GLU A 201 -3.68 -11.89 -24.06
CA GLU A 201 -4.03 -11.81 -22.64
C GLU A 201 -3.76 -10.41 -22.08
N ILE A 202 -2.63 -9.79 -22.45
CA ILE A 202 -2.29 -8.43 -22.05
C ILE A 202 -3.32 -7.44 -22.60
N ASP A 203 -3.61 -7.50 -23.90
CA ASP A 203 -4.51 -6.55 -24.57
C ASP A 203 -5.97 -6.67 -24.10
N ALA A 204 -6.36 -7.81 -23.51
CA ALA A 204 -7.69 -8.03 -22.94
C ALA A 204 -7.98 -7.26 -21.64
N HIS A 205 -6.97 -6.68 -20.98
CA HIS A 205 -7.15 -5.91 -19.75
C HIS A 205 -7.71 -4.51 -20.04
N ASP A 206 -8.43 -3.90 -19.10
CA ASP A 206 -9.03 -2.57 -19.29
C ASP A 206 -7.95 -1.49 -19.46
N ALA A 207 -6.88 -1.55 -18.66
CA ALA A 207 -5.71 -0.68 -18.75
C ALA A 207 -4.41 -1.50 -18.86
N VAL A 208 -3.49 -1.01 -19.68
CA VAL A 208 -2.14 -1.58 -19.83
C VAL A 208 -1.10 -0.51 -19.50
N PHE A 209 -0.26 -0.81 -18.50
CA PHE A 209 0.84 0.02 -18.03
C PHE A 209 2.15 -0.52 -18.59
N ARG A 210 2.94 0.37 -19.18
CA ARG A 210 4.29 0.11 -19.72
C ARG A 210 5.26 1.14 -19.16
N ASP A 211 6.55 0.89 -19.34
CA ASP A 211 7.63 1.75 -18.87
C ASP A 211 8.71 1.88 -19.95
N ASN A 212 9.23 3.08 -20.14
CA ASN A 212 10.33 3.43 -21.03
C ASN A 212 10.11 3.16 -22.53
N GLU A 213 8.93 3.47 -23.09
CA GLU A 213 8.64 3.36 -24.54
C GLU A 213 8.99 1.97 -25.13
N ALA A 214 8.70 0.91 -24.37
CA ALA A 214 8.99 -0.44 -24.79
C ALA A 214 8.28 -0.78 -26.12
N PRO A 215 8.98 -1.30 -27.13
CA PRO A 215 8.41 -1.42 -28.48
C PRO A 215 7.30 -2.47 -28.55
N VAL A 216 6.11 -2.04 -28.98
CA VAL A 216 4.92 -2.89 -29.19
C VAL A 216 4.57 -3.12 -30.68
N ASN A 217 5.56 -2.99 -31.56
CA ASN A 217 5.38 -3.19 -33.00
C ASN A 217 5.00 -4.64 -33.36
N GLU A 218 4.61 -4.88 -34.62
CA GLU A 218 4.14 -6.18 -35.12
C GLU A 218 5.07 -7.36 -34.77
N LYS A 219 6.39 -7.12 -34.68
CA LYS A 219 7.37 -8.16 -34.30
C LYS A 219 7.17 -8.66 -32.87
N TYR A 220 6.77 -7.80 -31.95
CA TYR A 220 6.66 -8.09 -30.52
C TYR A 220 5.21 -8.25 -30.05
N ALA A 221 4.23 -7.71 -30.79
CA ALA A 221 2.82 -7.67 -30.40
C ALA A 221 2.26 -9.03 -29.94
N LYS A 222 2.66 -10.15 -30.58
CA LYS A 222 2.24 -11.50 -30.16
C LYS A 222 2.69 -11.89 -28.73
N HIS A 223 3.79 -11.32 -28.27
CA HIS A 223 4.37 -11.59 -26.95
C HIS A 223 3.94 -10.59 -25.89
N VAL A 224 3.91 -9.30 -26.25
CA VAL A 224 3.76 -8.21 -25.28
C VAL A 224 2.49 -7.41 -25.46
N GLY A 225 1.66 -7.72 -26.44
CA GLY A 225 0.46 -6.97 -26.78
C GLY A 225 0.78 -5.70 -27.57
N SER A 226 -0.27 -5.06 -28.05
CA SER A 226 -0.24 -3.79 -28.79
C SER A 226 -0.92 -2.65 -28.04
N LYS A 227 -1.72 -2.96 -27.01
CA LYS A 227 -2.43 -1.98 -26.20
C LYS A 227 -1.48 -1.28 -25.24
N GLU A 228 -1.66 0.03 -25.13
CA GLU A 228 -1.00 0.89 -24.16
C GLU A 228 -2.03 1.90 -23.67
N THR A 229 -2.14 2.05 -22.35
CA THR A 229 -3.02 3.06 -21.72
C THR A 229 -2.20 4.07 -20.96
N PHE A 230 -1.11 3.61 -20.34
CA PHE A 230 -0.16 4.43 -19.62
C PHE A 230 1.25 3.97 -19.96
N ASP A 231 2.13 4.91 -20.27
CA ASP A 231 3.56 4.70 -20.36
C ASP A 231 4.27 5.59 -19.35
N TRP A 232 5.06 4.98 -18.47
CA TRP A 232 5.90 5.70 -17.54
C TRP A 232 7.22 6.05 -18.20
N LEU A 233 7.51 7.34 -18.24
CA LEU A 233 8.72 7.85 -18.85
C LEU A 233 9.60 8.49 -17.78
N LEU A 234 10.82 7.97 -17.64
CA LEU A 234 11.83 8.61 -16.82
C LEU A 234 12.50 9.74 -17.62
N GLU A 235 12.47 10.95 -17.05
CA GLU A 235 13.26 12.07 -17.58
C GLU A 235 14.74 11.76 -17.51
N GLY A 236 15.31 11.44 -18.67
CA GLY A 236 16.70 11.01 -18.82
C GLY A 236 16.88 9.98 -19.94
N VAL A 237 15.86 9.19 -20.25
CA VAL A 237 15.85 8.30 -21.43
C VAL A 237 15.44 9.07 -22.68
N HIS A 238 14.53 10.04 -22.53
CA HIS A 238 14.16 11.00 -23.56
C HIS A 238 14.37 12.41 -23.03
N ALA A 239 15.40 13.09 -23.53
CA ALA A 239 15.62 14.52 -23.26
C ALA A 239 14.58 15.44 -23.94
N THR A 240 13.47 14.88 -24.45
CA THR A 240 12.56 15.58 -25.33
C THR A 240 11.19 14.88 -25.37
N TRP A 241 10.24 15.52 -24.66
CA TRP A 241 8.78 15.55 -24.88
C TRP A 241 7.88 14.45 -24.28
N VAL A 242 6.91 14.96 -23.51
CA VAL A 242 5.57 14.40 -23.29
C VAL A 242 4.85 14.28 -24.64
N LYS A 243 4.38 13.08 -25.00
CA LYS A 243 3.37 12.90 -26.06
C LYS A 243 2.04 12.53 -25.40
N TYR A 244 0.98 13.17 -25.90
CA TYR A 244 -0.42 12.90 -25.57
C TYR A 244 -0.93 11.67 -26.33
#